data_AF-A0A091UXB6-F1
#
_entry.id   AF-A0A091UXB6-F1
#
_cell.length_a   1.000
_cell.length_b   1.000
_cell.length_c   1.000
_cell.angle_alpha   90.00
_cell.angle_beta   90.00
_cell.angle_gamma   90.00
#
_symmetry.space_group_name_H-M   'P 1'
#
loop_
_entity.id
_entity.type
_entity.pdbx_description
1 polymer ?
#
loop_
_entity_poly.entity_id
_entity_poly.type
_entity_poly.pdbx_seq_one_letter_code
_entity_poly.pdbx_strand_id
1 'polypeptide(L)'
;LVSVLSSGIIVYRLPWTWKCSKFLIKLIHAGLNTIAMIFAIVALVAVFDYHNAMNIPNMYSLHSWIGLAAVIFYSLQVFLGFAIFLLPFAPVTVRAAFRPIHIYSGLTIFATVIATSLMGITQKLIFSLKNPAYSASPAEATFVNCLGVLLLTFGILILWMVSKPQWKRPPEVNAKVLQPFGATPEGRKGESTLTDGSNGVKSDLKVNSEAARKQNLKLDEAGQRSTM
;
A
#
# COMPACT_ATOMS: atom_id res chain seq x y z
N LEU A 1 -13.76 -4.22 11.68
CA LEU A 1 -12.95 -3.08 11.20
C LEU A 1 -11.49 -3.47 10.93
N VAL A 2 -10.71 -3.82 11.96
CA VAL A 2 -9.25 -4.07 11.86
C VAL A 2 -8.89 -5.10 10.79
N SER A 3 -9.61 -6.23 10.73
CA SER A 3 -9.34 -7.28 9.74
C SER A 3 -9.53 -6.81 8.29
N VAL A 4 -10.58 -6.02 8.01
CA VAL A 4 -10.86 -5.49 6.66
C VAL A 4 -9.80 -4.47 6.25
N LEU A 5 -9.44 -3.56 7.17
CA LEU A 5 -8.35 -2.61 6.97
C LEU A 5 -7.03 -3.31 6.68
N SER A 6 -6.72 -4.37 7.43
CA SER A 6 -5.53 -5.20 7.24
C SER A 6 -5.47 -5.83 5.85
N SER A 7 -6.58 -6.41 5.39
CA SER A 7 -6.70 -6.96 4.04
C SER A 7 -6.42 -5.90 2.98
N GLY A 8 -6.95 -4.68 3.16
CA GLY A 8 -6.67 -3.54 2.29
C GLY A 8 -5.17 -3.20 2.24
N ILE A 9 -4.49 -3.19 3.38
CA ILE A 9 -3.06 -2.86 3.48
C ILE A 9 -2.18 -3.92 2.77
N ILE A 10 -2.49 -5.21 2.95
CA ILE A 10 -1.63 -6.29 2.46
C ILE A 10 -1.94 -6.76 1.04
N VAL A 11 -3.05 -6.32 0.42
CA VAL A 11 -3.52 -6.85 -0.87
C VAL A 11 -2.46 -6.81 -2.00
N TYR A 12 -1.57 -5.81 -1.97
CA TYR A 12 -0.44 -5.69 -2.91
C TYR A 12 0.73 -6.63 -2.63
N ARG A 13 0.77 -7.27 -1.46
CA ARG A 13 1.87 -8.16 -1.02
C ARG A 13 1.60 -9.64 -1.30
N LEU A 14 0.36 -9.98 -1.65
CA LEU A 14 -0.08 -11.34 -1.89
C LEU A 14 0.49 -11.87 -3.23
N PRO A 15 1.25 -12.97 -3.27
CA PRO A 15 1.91 -13.45 -4.50
C PRO A 15 0.94 -13.73 -5.66
N TRP A 16 -0.25 -14.24 -5.36
CA TRP A 16 -1.27 -14.53 -6.37
C TRP A 16 -1.86 -13.27 -7.02
N THR A 17 -1.76 -12.09 -6.39
CA THR A 17 -2.24 -10.82 -6.97
C THR A 17 -1.22 -10.16 -7.90
N TRP A 18 0.02 -10.66 -7.96
CA TRP A 18 1.08 -10.07 -8.78
C TRP A 18 0.83 -10.22 -10.28
N LYS A 19 0.16 -11.29 -10.69
CA LYS A 19 -0.26 -11.53 -12.08
C LYS A 19 -1.54 -10.77 -12.48
N CYS A 20 -2.27 -10.23 -11.51
CA CYS A 20 -3.50 -9.49 -11.77
C CYS A 20 -3.22 -8.06 -12.25
N SER A 21 -4.16 -7.48 -13.00
CA SER A 21 -4.09 -6.07 -13.42
C SER A 21 -3.85 -5.15 -12.21
N LYS A 22 -2.91 -4.22 -12.34
CA LYS A 22 -2.62 -3.22 -11.31
C LYS A 22 -3.81 -2.32 -11.02
N PHE A 23 -4.62 -2.04 -12.04
CA PHE A 23 -5.87 -1.29 -11.84
C PHE A 23 -6.87 -2.09 -10.98
N LEU A 24 -7.00 -3.40 -11.22
CA LEU A 24 -7.86 -4.26 -10.40
C LEU A 24 -7.42 -4.27 -8.93
N ILE A 25 -6.12 -4.43 -8.66
CA ILE A 25 -5.62 -4.42 -7.27
C ILE A 25 -5.80 -3.04 -6.61
N LYS A 26 -5.69 -1.94 -7.36
CA LYS A 26 -6.07 -0.60 -6.87
C LYS A 26 -7.54 -0.53 -6.50
N LEU A 27 -8.42 -1.08 -7.32
CA LEU A 27 -9.86 -1.09 -7.05
C LEU A 27 -10.19 -1.93 -5.81
N ILE A 28 -9.58 -3.11 -5.66
CA ILE A 28 -9.76 -3.96 -4.47
C ILE A 28 -9.24 -3.24 -3.22
N HIS A 29 -8.05 -2.64 -3.29
CA HIS A 29 -7.50 -1.84 -2.19
C HIS A 29 -8.45 -0.70 -1.80
N ALA A 30 -8.92 0.10 -2.77
CA ALA A 30 -9.85 1.18 -2.53
C ALA A 30 -11.17 0.67 -1.93
N GLY A 31 -11.75 -0.39 -2.51
CA GLY A 31 -12.99 -1.00 -2.04
C GLY A 31 -12.91 -1.52 -0.61
N LEU A 32 -11.86 -2.27 -0.27
CA LEU A 32 -11.65 -2.77 1.10
C LEU A 32 -11.51 -1.62 2.12
N ASN A 33 -10.76 -0.56 1.77
CA ASN A 33 -10.61 0.59 2.66
C ASN A 33 -11.93 1.37 2.80
N THR A 34 -12.71 1.51 1.72
CA THR A 34 -14.03 2.17 1.78
C THR A 34 -15.02 1.37 2.61
N ILE A 35 -15.07 0.04 2.50
CA ILE A 35 -15.92 -0.81 3.35
C ILE A 35 -15.51 -0.65 4.82
N ALA A 36 -14.21 -0.67 5.11
CA ALA A 36 -13.71 -0.39 6.46
C ALA A 36 -14.11 1.01 6.96
N MET A 37 -14.08 2.03 6.10
CA MET A 37 -14.52 3.38 6.44
C MET A 37 -15.99 3.42 6.86
N ILE A 38 -16.87 2.77 6.08
CA ILE A 38 -18.30 2.70 6.37
C ILE A 38 -18.52 2.05 7.75
N PHE A 39 -17.85 0.93 8.03
CA PHE A 39 -17.93 0.31 9.36
C PHE A 39 -17.42 1.19 10.49
N ALA A 40 -16.36 1.98 10.26
CA ALA A 40 -15.85 2.91 11.26
C ALA A 40 -16.85 4.06 11.55
N ILE A 41 -17.47 4.62 10.50
CA ILE A 41 -18.49 5.67 10.64
C ILE A 41 -19.71 5.14 11.38
N VAL A 42 -20.22 3.96 10.99
CA VAL A 42 -21.36 3.32 11.68
C VAL A 42 -21.04 3.06 13.16
N ALA A 43 -19.82 2.59 13.47
CA ALA A 43 -19.40 2.37 14.86
C ALA A 43 -19.31 3.68 15.66
N LEU A 44 -18.84 4.78 15.05
CA LEU A 44 -18.85 6.10 15.69
C LEU A 44 -20.27 6.58 15.96
N VAL A 45 -21.15 6.54 14.96
CA VAL A 45 -22.55 6.94 15.12
C VAL A 45 -23.20 6.14 16.26
N ALA A 46 -23.00 4.82 16.27
CA ALA A 46 -23.54 3.96 17.33
C ALA A 46 -23.09 4.35 18.75
N VAL A 47 -21.82 4.72 18.96
CA VAL A 47 -21.35 5.13 20.30
C VAL A 47 -21.86 6.51 20.69
N PHE A 48 -21.94 7.45 19.75
CA PHE A 48 -22.51 8.77 20.02
C PHE A 48 -24.00 8.67 20.35
N ASP A 49 -24.76 7.87 19.60
CA ASP A 49 -26.18 7.63 19.86
C ASP A 49 -26.39 6.98 21.23
N TYR A 50 -25.59 5.97 21.57
CA TYR A 50 -25.65 5.31 22.87
C TYR A 50 -25.33 6.28 24.03
N HIS A 51 -24.28 7.07 23.91
CA HIS A 51 -23.92 8.06 24.94
C HIS A 51 -25.00 9.13 25.10
N ASN A 52 -25.55 9.64 23.99
CA ASN A 52 -26.62 10.64 24.03
C ASN A 52 -27.89 10.07 24.68
N ALA A 53 -28.28 8.84 24.33
CA ALA A 53 -29.43 8.18 24.92
C ALA A 53 -29.26 7.90 26.42
N MET A 54 -28.03 7.61 26.86
CA MET A 54 -27.71 7.30 28.25
C MET A 54 -27.23 8.52 29.06
N ASN A 55 -27.24 9.72 28.49
CA ASN A 55 -26.70 10.95 29.10
C ASN A 55 -25.24 10.81 29.60
N ILE A 56 -24.43 10.07 28.85
CA ILE A 56 -23.00 9.91 29.10
C ILE A 56 -22.26 11.03 28.35
N PRO A 57 -21.35 11.78 28.99
CA PRO A 57 -20.54 12.78 28.29
C PRO A 57 -19.74 12.16 27.14
N ASN A 58 -19.72 12.84 25.99
CA ASN A 58 -18.92 12.43 24.84
C ASN A 58 -17.50 12.99 24.92
N MET A 59 -16.56 12.36 24.20
CA MET A 59 -15.22 12.89 23.92
C MET A 59 -14.38 13.30 25.16
N TYR A 60 -14.54 12.64 26.30
CA TYR A 60 -13.76 12.95 27.52
C TYR A 60 -12.53 12.05 27.72
N SER A 61 -12.44 10.93 27.01
CA SER A 61 -11.42 9.90 27.26
C SER A 61 -10.32 9.90 26.19
N LEU A 62 -9.09 9.49 26.55
CA LEU A 62 -7.99 9.41 25.59
C LEU A 62 -8.31 8.47 24.41
N HIS A 63 -8.99 7.35 24.68
CA HIS A 63 -9.51 6.44 23.65
C HIS A 63 -10.37 7.20 22.63
N SER A 64 -11.29 8.06 23.08
CA SER A 64 -12.16 8.84 22.20
C SER A 64 -11.40 9.89 21.38
N TRP A 65 -10.42 10.58 21.96
CA TRP A 65 -9.61 11.59 21.25
C TRP A 65 -8.76 10.95 20.15
N ILE A 66 -8.01 9.91 20.50
CA ILE A 66 -7.15 9.20 19.54
C ILE A 66 -8.00 8.46 18.50
N GLY A 67 -9.13 7.89 18.90
CA GLY A 67 -10.05 7.20 17.99
C GLY A 67 -10.69 8.13 16.96
N LEU A 68 -11.18 9.31 17.38
CA LEU A 68 -11.73 10.29 16.45
C LEU A 68 -10.65 10.82 15.50
N ALA A 69 -9.46 11.14 16.02
CA ALA A 69 -8.32 11.55 15.20
C ALA A 69 -7.98 10.47 14.16
N ALA A 70 -7.94 9.20 14.54
CA ALA A 70 -7.69 8.08 13.63
C ALA A 70 -8.73 8.01 12.51
N VAL A 71 -10.03 8.19 12.81
CA VAL A 71 -11.09 8.19 11.79
C VAL A 71 -10.98 9.39 10.85
N ILE A 72 -10.66 10.58 11.36
CA ILE A 72 -10.45 11.78 10.52
C ILE A 72 -9.26 11.57 9.57
N PHE A 73 -8.10 11.16 10.10
CA PHE A 73 -6.93 10.91 9.27
C PHE A 73 -7.15 9.76 8.29
N TYR A 74 -7.87 8.71 8.69
CA TYR A 74 -8.26 7.64 7.79
C TYR A 74 -9.18 8.14 6.68
N SER A 75 -10.11 9.05 6.98
CA SER A 75 -11.03 9.65 5.98
C SER A 75 -10.25 10.44 4.93
N LEU A 76 -9.32 11.27 5.38
CA LEU A 76 -8.40 12.00 4.51
C LEU A 76 -7.54 11.04 3.67
N GLN A 77 -7.04 9.97 4.28
CA GLN A 77 -6.23 8.95 3.61
C GLN A 77 -6.99 8.25 2.47
N VAL A 78 -8.25 7.87 2.70
CA VAL A 78 -9.11 7.24 1.68
C VAL A 78 -9.44 8.23 0.56
N PHE A 79 -9.83 9.45 0.91
CA PHE A 79 -10.17 10.49 -0.06
C PHE A 79 -8.98 10.85 -0.96
N LEU A 80 -7.83 11.18 -0.37
CA LEU A 80 -6.60 11.49 -1.12
C LEU A 80 -6.10 10.28 -1.90
N GLY A 81 -6.23 9.07 -1.35
CA GLY A 81 -5.88 7.83 -2.04
C GLY A 81 -6.69 7.63 -3.32
N PHE A 82 -7.99 7.89 -3.27
CA PHE A 82 -8.89 7.84 -4.42
C PHE A 82 -8.51 8.91 -5.47
N ALA A 83 -8.39 10.17 -5.03
CA ALA A 83 -8.13 11.31 -5.90
C ALA A 83 -6.78 11.21 -6.64
N ILE A 84 -5.72 10.76 -5.95
CA ILE A 84 -4.36 10.77 -6.48
C ILE A 84 -4.02 9.46 -7.22
N PHE A 85 -4.40 8.30 -6.67
CA PHE A 85 -3.90 7.00 -7.17
C PHE A 85 -4.91 6.22 -8.00
N LEU A 86 -6.21 6.43 -7.84
CA LEU A 86 -7.24 5.72 -8.60
C LEU A 86 -7.67 6.51 -9.83
N LEU A 87 -7.99 7.80 -9.66
CA LEU A 87 -8.40 8.67 -10.77
C LEU A 87 -7.22 8.99 -11.70
N PRO A 88 -7.46 9.12 -13.02
CA PRO A 88 -6.39 9.35 -14.00
C PRO A 88 -5.78 10.75 -13.95
N PHE A 89 -6.44 11.71 -13.27
CA PHE A 89 -6.14 13.14 -13.34
C PHE A 89 -4.81 13.58 -12.72
N ALA A 90 -4.30 12.86 -11.72
CA ALA A 90 -3.10 13.27 -11.01
C ALA A 90 -1.80 13.05 -11.84
N PRO A 91 -0.93 14.07 -11.98
CA PRO A 91 0.36 13.93 -12.64
C PRO A 91 1.25 12.86 -12.00
N VAL A 92 2.16 12.29 -12.79
CA VAL A 92 3.10 11.26 -12.31
C VAL A 92 4.00 11.78 -11.18
N THR A 93 4.42 13.05 -11.25
CA THR A 93 5.23 13.72 -10.21
C THR A 93 4.49 13.80 -8.88
N VAL A 94 3.23 14.21 -8.89
CA VAL A 94 2.37 14.26 -7.69
C VAL A 94 2.20 12.86 -7.11
N ARG A 95 1.89 11.86 -7.95
CA ARG A 95 1.78 10.46 -7.50
C ARG A 95 3.08 9.92 -6.91
N ALA A 96 4.24 10.34 -7.41
CA ALA A 96 5.53 9.92 -6.86
C ALA A 96 5.79 10.56 -5.49
N ALA A 97 5.52 11.86 -5.35
CA ALA A 97 5.70 12.61 -4.11
C ALA A 97 4.77 12.16 -2.98
N PHE A 98 3.50 11.90 -3.27
CA PHE A 98 2.51 11.50 -2.26
C PHE A 98 2.55 10.02 -1.88
N ARG A 99 3.18 9.16 -2.70
CA ARG A 99 3.27 7.73 -2.42
C ARG A 99 3.92 7.40 -1.07
N PRO A 100 5.12 7.91 -0.73
CA PRO A 100 5.72 7.61 0.58
C PRO A 100 4.83 8.11 1.72
N ILE A 101 4.27 9.32 1.61
CA ILE A 101 3.34 9.88 2.59
C ILE A 101 2.17 8.92 2.81
N HIS A 102 1.50 8.50 1.74
CA HIS A 102 0.38 7.57 1.80
C HIS A 102 0.75 6.22 2.45
N ILE A 103 1.93 5.68 2.17
CA ILE A 103 2.36 4.41 2.78
C ILE A 103 2.61 4.61 4.28
N TYR A 104 3.39 5.62 4.67
CA TYR A 104 3.71 5.87 6.09
C TYR A 104 2.46 6.23 6.90
N SER A 105 1.63 7.16 6.41
CA SER A 105 0.40 7.55 7.08
C SER A 105 -0.57 6.37 7.23
N GLY A 106 -0.69 5.51 6.20
CA GLY A 106 -1.55 4.32 6.26
C GLY A 106 -1.11 3.32 7.34
N LEU A 107 0.20 3.09 7.47
CA LEU A 107 0.75 2.22 8.52
C LEU A 107 0.59 2.83 9.91
N THR A 108 0.84 4.14 10.05
CA THR A 108 0.64 4.85 11.32
C THR A 108 -0.81 4.81 11.75
N ILE A 109 -1.77 5.09 10.85
CA ILE A 109 -3.20 4.99 11.12
C ILE A 109 -3.56 3.58 11.58
N PHE A 110 -3.05 2.55 10.90
CA PHE A 110 -3.30 1.16 11.29
C PHE A 110 -2.81 0.86 12.71
N ALA A 111 -1.58 1.26 13.06
CA ALA A 111 -1.03 1.10 14.40
C ALA A 111 -1.87 1.86 15.44
N THR A 112 -2.29 3.09 15.14
CA THR A 112 -3.17 3.89 16.00
C THR A 112 -4.53 3.24 16.21
N VAL A 113 -5.11 2.60 15.18
CA VAL A 113 -6.38 1.85 15.30
C VAL A 113 -6.23 0.64 16.21
N ILE A 114 -5.10 -0.09 16.14
CA ILE A 114 -4.81 -1.18 17.09
C ILE A 114 -4.72 -0.64 18.52
N ALA A 115 -3.92 0.39 18.75
CA ALA A 115 -3.76 1.01 20.07
C ALA A 115 -5.10 1.52 20.62
N THR A 116 -5.90 2.19 19.78
CA THR A 116 -7.24 2.68 20.14
C THR A 116 -8.17 1.54 20.51
N SER A 117 -8.14 0.43 19.76
CA SER A 117 -8.95 -0.75 20.05
C SER A 117 -8.59 -1.36 21.41
N LEU A 118 -7.29 -1.46 21.73
CA LEU A 118 -6.82 -1.95 23.04
C LEU A 118 -7.23 -1.04 24.19
N MET A 119 -7.14 0.28 24.00
CA MET A 119 -7.64 1.26 24.99
C MET A 119 -9.15 1.12 25.21
N GLY A 120 -9.93 0.95 24.13
CA GLY A 120 -11.39 0.79 24.21
C GLY A 120 -11.80 -0.50 24.91
N ILE A 121 -11.13 -1.62 24.60
CA ILE A 121 -11.30 -2.90 25.29
C ILE A 121 -11.04 -2.72 26.79
N THR A 122 -9.91 -2.11 27.14
CA THR A 122 -9.50 -1.90 28.54
C THR A 122 -10.52 -1.03 29.29
N GLN A 123 -10.95 0.09 28.70
CA GLN A 123 -11.99 0.94 29.28
C GLN A 123 -13.29 0.18 29.50
N LYS A 124 -13.73 -0.60 28.51
CA LYS A 124 -14.98 -1.35 28.60
C LYS A 124 -14.93 -2.40 29.71
N LEU A 125 -13.83 -3.14 29.84
CA LEU A 125 -13.65 -4.12 30.93
C LEU A 125 -13.69 -3.46 32.31
N ILE A 126 -12.99 -2.33 32.49
CA ILE A 126 -12.98 -1.59 33.76
C ILE A 126 -14.38 -1.08 34.12
N PHE A 127 -15.15 -0.61 33.14
CA PHE A 127 -16.48 -0.05 33.41
C PHE A 127 -17.57 -1.12 33.60
N SER A 128 -17.47 -2.25 32.91
CA SER A 128 -18.49 -3.30 32.93
C SER A 128 -18.28 -4.33 34.04
N LEU A 129 -17.04 -4.72 34.35
CA LEU A 129 -16.76 -5.77 35.32
C LEU A 129 -16.55 -5.19 36.73
N LYS A 130 -17.66 -4.97 37.43
CA LYS A 130 -17.66 -4.49 38.82
C LYS A 130 -17.83 -5.61 39.84
N ASN A 131 -18.67 -6.61 39.56
CA ASN A 131 -18.96 -7.74 40.45
C ASN A 131 -19.18 -9.04 39.65
N PRO A 132 -18.21 -9.97 39.60
CA PRO A 132 -16.86 -9.84 40.13
C PRO A 132 -16.08 -8.72 39.44
N ALA A 133 -15.18 -8.07 40.19
CA ALA A 133 -14.35 -6.99 39.67
C ALA A 133 -13.38 -7.50 38.60
N TYR A 134 -12.99 -6.64 37.65
CA TYR A 134 -12.02 -6.98 36.60
C TYR A 134 -10.72 -7.60 37.17
N SER A 135 -10.23 -7.10 38.30
CA SER A 135 -9.02 -7.61 38.98
C SER A 135 -9.15 -9.06 39.47
N ALA A 136 -10.37 -9.54 39.71
CA ALA A 136 -10.61 -10.94 40.07
C ALA A 136 -10.47 -11.90 38.87
N SER A 137 -10.16 -11.38 37.69
CA SER A 137 -9.95 -12.14 36.45
C SER A 137 -11.10 -13.11 36.13
N PRO A 138 -12.36 -12.66 36.11
CA PRO A 138 -13.47 -13.52 35.69
C PRO A 138 -13.26 -14.04 34.26
N ALA A 139 -14.01 -15.07 33.87
CA ALA A 139 -13.87 -15.70 32.56
C ALA A 139 -13.99 -14.69 31.40
N GLU A 140 -14.91 -13.73 31.50
CA GLU A 140 -15.06 -12.64 30.53
C GLU A 140 -13.79 -11.78 30.41
N ALA A 141 -13.19 -11.39 31.54
CA ALA A 141 -11.94 -10.63 31.56
C ALA A 141 -10.81 -11.38 30.85
N THR A 142 -10.64 -12.66 31.16
CA THR A 142 -9.62 -13.50 30.54
C THR A 142 -9.83 -13.63 29.03
N PHE A 143 -11.06 -13.91 28.61
CA PHE A 143 -11.42 -14.04 27.21
C PHE A 143 -11.13 -12.76 26.40
N VAL A 144 -11.57 -11.61 26.92
CA VAL A 144 -11.38 -10.32 26.23
C VAL A 144 -9.92 -9.87 26.24
N ASN A 145 -9.16 -10.19 27.29
CA ASN A 145 -7.71 -9.97 27.32
C ASN A 145 -6.98 -10.83 26.27
N CYS A 146 -7.35 -12.11 26.13
CA CYS A 146 -6.85 -12.96 25.06
C CYS A 146 -7.16 -12.37 23.68
N LEU A 147 -8.37 -11.84 23.47
CA LEU A 147 -8.74 -11.13 22.25
C LEU A 147 -7.83 -9.91 22.01
N GLY A 148 -7.53 -9.13 23.04
CA GLY A 148 -6.58 -8.00 22.96
C GLY A 148 -5.18 -8.43 22.53
N VAL A 149 -4.65 -9.52 23.10
CA VAL A 149 -3.35 -10.09 22.72
C VAL A 149 -3.36 -10.60 21.27
N LEU A 150 -4.42 -11.29 20.86
CA LEU A 150 -4.60 -11.74 19.48
C LEU A 150 -4.64 -10.56 18.51
N LEU A 151 -5.34 -9.49 18.87
CA LEU A 151 -5.42 -8.27 18.06
C LEU A 151 -4.06 -7.60 17.88
N LEU A 152 -3.28 -7.49 18.97
CA LEU A 152 -1.93 -6.92 18.93
C LEU A 152 -1.00 -7.78 18.08
N THR A 153 -1.03 -9.11 18.30
CA THR A 153 -0.22 -10.06 17.53
C THR A 153 -0.56 -10.00 16.04
N PHE A 154 -1.84 -9.96 15.70
CA PHE A 154 -2.31 -9.78 14.34
C PHE A 154 -1.78 -8.47 13.72
N GLY A 155 -1.88 -7.35 14.44
CA GLY A 155 -1.35 -6.06 13.98
C GLY A 155 0.15 -6.10 13.71
N ILE A 156 0.94 -6.68 14.61
CA ILE A 156 2.39 -6.85 14.45
C ILE A 156 2.72 -7.69 13.21
N LEU A 157 2.01 -8.80 13.01
CA LEU A 157 2.20 -9.65 11.84
C LEU A 157 1.93 -8.87 10.55
N ILE A 158 0.81 -8.15 10.46
CA ILE A 158 0.47 -7.32 9.29
C ILE A 158 1.58 -6.29 9.00
N LEU A 159 2.04 -5.56 10.02
CA LEU A 159 3.11 -4.56 9.87
C LEU A 159 4.43 -5.19 9.42
N TRP A 160 4.78 -6.36 9.96
CA TRP A 160 5.95 -7.13 9.56
C TRP A 160 5.86 -7.56 8.09
N MET A 161 4.71 -8.10 7.65
CA MET A 161 4.51 -8.52 6.27
C MET A 161 4.68 -7.38 5.27
N VAL A 162 4.12 -6.20 5.57
CA VAL A 162 4.19 -5.03 4.68
C VAL A 162 5.60 -4.45 4.61
N SER A 163 6.37 -4.57 5.68
CA SER A 163 7.73 -4.08 5.78
C SER A 163 8.73 -4.91 4.97
N LYS A 164 8.40 -6.15 4.58
CA LYS A 164 9.30 -7.01 3.80
C LYS A 164 9.48 -6.50 2.35
N PRO A 165 10.71 -6.13 1.94
CA PRO A 165 10.98 -5.70 0.56
C PRO A 165 10.73 -6.82 -0.45
N GLN A 166 11.08 -8.07 -0.09
CA GLN A 166 10.89 -9.24 -0.95
C GLN A 166 9.43 -9.55 -1.29
N TRP A 167 8.47 -9.03 -0.53
CA TRP A 167 7.03 -9.24 -0.76
C TRP A 167 6.38 -8.05 -1.46
N LYS A 168 7.16 -7.03 -1.84
CA LYS A 168 6.65 -5.92 -2.64
C LYS A 168 6.27 -6.44 -4.02
N ARG A 169 5.06 -6.09 -4.48
CA ARG A 169 4.64 -6.38 -5.86
C ARG A 169 5.74 -5.96 -6.84
N PRO A 170 6.20 -6.87 -7.73
CA PRO A 170 7.19 -6.54 -8.74
C PRO A 170 6.72 -5.36 -9.62
N PRO A 171 7.64 -4.48 -10.03
CA PRO A 171 7.31 -3.46 -11.03
C PRO A 171 6.83 -4.15 -12.31
N GLU A 172 5.86 -3.55 -13.00
CA GLU A 172 5.44 -4.05 -14.31
C GLU A 172 6.63 -3.91 -15.26
N VAL A 173 7.19 -5.04 -15.69
CA VAL A 173 8.11 -5.05 -16.83
C VAL A 173 7.28 -4.62 -18.02
N ASN A 174 7.62 -3.49 -18.63
CA ASN A 174 6.96 -3.05 -19.85
C ASN A 174 7.05 -4.20 -20.88
N ALA A 175 5.91 -4.86 -21.13
CA ALA A 175 5.81 -5.92 -22.14
C ALA A 175 6.12 -5.43 -23.57
N LYS A 176 6.47 -4.16 -23.76
CA LYS A 176 6.97 -3.59 -25.01
C LYS A 176 8.44 -3.89 -25.31
N VAL A 177 9.23 -4.40 -24.36
CA VAL A 177 10.68 -4.67 -24.57
C VAL A 177 10.98 -6.15 -24.89
N LEU A 178 9.96 -7.02 -24.88
CA LEU A 178 10.10 -8.46 -25.15
C LEU A 178 9.32 -8.90 -26.39
N GLN A 179 9.37 -8.08 -27.44
CA GLN A 179 9.21 -8.57 -28.82
C GLN A 179 10.61 -9.01 -29.27
N PRO A 180 10.91 -10.32 -29.41
CA PRO A 180 12.08 -10.73 -30.15
C PRO A 180 11.88 -10.29 -31.59
N PHE A 181 12.68 -9.32 -32.02
CA PHE A 181 12.85 -8.98 -33.42
C PHE A 181 13.46 -10.23 -34.09
N GLY A 182 12.64 -11.06 -34.72
CA GLY A 182 13.13 -12.23 -35.46
C GLY A 182 12.24 -13.45 -35.35
N ALA A 183 11.13 -13.45 -36.09
CA ALA A 183 10.48 -14.68 -36.52
C ALA A 183 10.44 -14.70 -38.05
N THR A 184 11.50 -15.24 -38.67
CA THR A 184 11.44 -15.99 -39.94
C THR A 184 12.79 -16.67 -40.18
N PRO A 185 12.79 -17.97 -40.51
CA PRO A 185 13.24 -18.30 -41.86
C PRO A 185 12.43 -19.43 -42.54
N GLU A 186 12.74 -19.60 -43.83
CA GLU A 186 12.26 -20.57 -44.84
C GLU A 186 10.98 -20.14 -45.59
N GLY A 187 10.96 -19.92 -46.91
CA GLY A 187 11.94 -20.07 -47.97
C GLY A 187 11.21 -20.42 -49.28
N ARG A 188 11.09 -19.49 -50.25
CA ARG A 188 10.94 -19.85 -51.68
C ARG A 188 11.27 -18.69 -52.61
N LYS A 189 12.07 -19.05 -53.62
CA LYS A 189 12.71 -18.28 -54.70
C LYS A 189 11.77 -17.34 -55.48
N GLY A 190 12.34 -16.21 -55.93
CA GLY A 190 11.82 -15.38 -57.02
C GLY A 190 12.75 -14.19 -57.24
N GLU A 191 13.47 -14.21 -58.35
CA GLU A 191 14.56 -13.33 -58.78
C GLU A 191 14.08 -12.04 -59.49
N SER A 192 14.99 -11.06 -59.63
CA SER A 192 15.00 -9.82 -60.46
C SER A 192 14.75 -8.49 -59.71
N THR A 193 15.41 -7.34 -59.96
CA THR A 193 16.61 -6.90 -60.71
C THR A 193 16.77 -5.40 -60.35
N LEU A 194 17.99 -4.94 -59.94
CA LEU A 194 18.53 -3.54 -59.97
C LEU A 194 17.81 -2.46 -59.11
N THR A 195 18.40 -1.43 -58.46
CA THR A 195 19.70 -0.74 -58.43
C THR A 195 19.85 0.07 -57.12
N ASP A 196 21.08 0.11 -56.61
CA ASP A 196 21.87 1.22 -55.99
C ASP A 196 21.26 2.25 -55.00
N GLY A 197 22.02 2.49 -53.90
CA GLY A 197 21.86 3.64 -53.01
C GLY A 197 21.93 3.36 -51.49
N SER A 198 23.09 2.95 -50.94
CA SER A 198 23.26 2.92 -49.47
C SER A 198 24.69 3.25 -49.02
N ASN A 199 24.96 4.56 -48.88
CA ASN A 199 26.14 5.07 -48.16
C ASN A 199 25.81 6.03 -46.99
N GLY A 200 24.53 6.26 -46.67
CA GLY A 200 24.12 7.15 -45.56
C GLY A 200 24.00 6.47 -44.19
N VAL A 201 23.72 5.15 -44.13
CA VAL A 201 23.35 4.48 -42.86
C VAL A 201 24.58 4.02 -42.06
N LYS A 202 25.72 3.75 -42.74
CA LYS A 202 26.95 3.30 -42.08
C LYS A 202 27.67 4.42 -41.32
N SER A 203 27.54 5.68 -41.73
CA SER A 203 28.13 6.81 -41.00
C SER A 203 27.45 7.01 -39.65
N ASP A 204 26.12 6.96 -39.62
CA ASP A 204 25.34 7.30 -38.43
C ASP A 204 25.44 6.23 -37.34
N LEU A 205 25.51 4.95 -37.74
CA LEU A 205 25.75 3.84 -36.82
C LEU A 205 27.15 3.90 -36.20
N LYS A 206 28.17 4.31 -36.96
CA LYS A 206 29.55 4.38 -36.48
C LYS A 206 29.73 5.55 -35.51
N VAL A 207 29.10 6.70 -35.80
CA VAL A 207 29.11 7.89 -34.92
C VAL A 207 28.42 7.60 -33.58
N ASN A 208 27.28 6.88 -33.60
CA ASN A 208 26.55 6.55 -32.38
C ASN A 208 27.31 5.53 -31.49
N SER A 209 28.00 4.57 -32.12
CA SER A 209 28.86 3.60 -31.42
C SER A 209 30.06 4.27 -30.71
N GLU A 210 30.71 5.23 -31.37
CA GLU A 210 31.84 5.95 -30.76
C GLU A 210 31.41 6.87 -29.62
N ALA A 211 30.23 7.51 -29.74
CA ALA A 211 29.64 8.30 -28.66
C ALA A 211 29.32 7.44 -27.43
N ALA A 212 28.73 6.26 -27.62
CA ALA A 212 28.44 5.31 -26.55
C ALA A 212 29.72 4.76 -25.89
N ARG A 213 30.78 4.53 -26.66
CA ARG A 213 32.09 4.08 -26.11
C ARG A 213 32.75 5.15 -25.24
N LYS A 214 32.68 6.43 -25.65
CA LYS A 214 33.23 7.55 -24.87
C LYS A 214 32.46 7.82 -23.58
N GLN A 215 31.15 7.57 -23.56
CA GLN A 215 30.34 7.73 -22.35
C GLN A 215 30.63 6.65 -21.30
N ASN A 216 30.85 5.40 -21.72
CA ASN A 216 31.21 4.31 -20.80
C ASN A 216 32.60 4.50 -20.18
N LEU A 217 33.59 4.98 -20.94
CA LEU A 217 34.93 5.29 -20.41
C LEU A 217 34.90 6.40 -19.34
N LYS A 218 34.03 7.41 -19.49
CA LYS A 218 33.87 8.47 -18.48
C LYS A 218 33.20 7.99 -17.19
N LEU A 219 32.35 6.96 -17.26
CA LEU A 219 31.70 6.37 -16.08
C LEU A 219 32.69 5.51 -15.28
N ASP A 220 33.59 4.80 -15.96
CA ASP A 220 34.63 4.00 -15.30
C ASP A 220 35.68 4.87 -14.60
N GLU A 221 36.10 5.99 -15.20
CA GLU A 221 36.99 6.97 -14.53
C GLU A 221 36.32 7.66 -13.33
N ALA A 222 35.01 7.92 -13.39
CA ALA A 222 34.26 8.50 -12.28
C ALA A 222 34.06 7.48 -11.13
N GLY A 223 33.92 6.19 -11.46
CA GLY A 223 33.84 5.11 -10.49
C GLY A 223 35.17 4.85 -9.76
N GLN A 224 36.29 4.94 -10.46
CA GLN A 224 37.63 4.75 -9.87
C GLN A 224 38.10 5.92 -8.99
N ARG A 225 37.59 7.15 -9.22
CA ARG A 225 37.92 8.31 -8.37
C ARG A 225 37.12 8.40 -7.07
N SER A 226 36.09 7.57 -6.89
CA SER A 226 35.22 7.61 -5.69
C SER A 226 35.55 6.54 -4.65
N THR A 227 36.59 5.73 -4.87
CA THR A 227 37.01 4.63 -3.99
C THR A 227 38.45 4.76 -3.47
N MET A 228 39.04 5.95 -3.52
CA MET A 228 40.20 6.33 -2.69
C MET A 228 39.82 7.40 -1.68
#